data_AF-A0A0D2H041-F1
#
_entry.id   AF-A0A0D2H041-F1
#
_cell.length_a   1.000
_cell.length_b   1.000
_cell.length_c   1.000
_cell.angle_alpha   90.00
_cell.angle_beta   90.00
_cell.angle_gamma   90.00
#
_symmetry.space_group_name_H-M   'P 1'
#
loop_
_entity.id
_entity.type
_entity.pdbx_description
1 polymer ?
#
loop_
_entity_poly.entity_id
_entity_poly.type
_entity_poly.pdbx_seq_one_letter_code
_entity_poly.pdbx_strand_id
1 'polypeptide(L)'
;MSARYPVVKCICLPLDQSSLAGARAAAKSVMHNAEVPYIDILVSNAGISRSEMNVKLCPDGFETHFVVNNLVPFLFINLVLRNTILAS
;
A
#
# COMPACT_ATOMS: atom_id res chain seq x y z
N MET A 1 -9.74 -17.53 -6.58
CA MET A 1 -8.37 -17.82 -6.13
C MET A 1 -8.35 -19.00 -5.16
N SER A 2 -9.13 -18.95 -4.07
CA SER A 2 -9.34 -20.07 -3.13
C SER A 2 -9.80 -21.38 -3.78
N ALA A 3 -10.67 -21.33 -4.80
CA ALA A 3 -11.09 -22.55 -5.51
C ALA A 3 -9.96 -23.25 -6.32
N ARG A 4 -8.92 -22.51 -6.74
CA ARG A 4 -7.79 -23.04 -7.52
C ARG A 4 -6.56 -23.33 -6.66
N TYR A 5 -6.44 -22.65 -5.51
CA TYR A 5 -5.36 -22.83 -4.54
C TYR A 5 -5.95 -22.82 -3.11
N PRO A 6 -6.58 -23.92 -2.68
CA PRO A 6 -7.37 -23.95 -1.43
C PRO A 6 -6.53 -23.81 -0.16
N VAL A 7 -5.23 -24.12 -0.24
CA VAL A 7 -4.28 -23.97 0.88
C VAL A 7 -3.71 -22.55 1.00
N VAL A 8 -3.87 -21.71 -0.02
CA VAL A 8 -3.34 -20.34 0.00
C VAL A 8 -4.34 -19.43 0.69
N LYS A 9 -3.96 -18.99 1.89
CA LYS A 9 -4.71 -17.98 2.62
C LYS A 9 -4.54 -16.62 1.96
N CYS A 10 -5.65 -15.98 1.62
CA CYS A 10 -5.67 -14.63 1.03
C CYS A 10 -6.39 -13.68 1.99
N ILE A 11 -5.75 -12.56 2.30
CA ILE A 11 -6.32 -11.53 3.18
C ILE A 11 -6.47 -10.25 2.35
N CYS A 12 -7.68 -9.72 2.28
CA CYS A 12 -7.94 -8.44 1.62
C CYS A 12 -7.67 -7.30 2.59
N LEU A 13 -6.76 -6.40 2.23
CA LEU A 13 -6.44 -5.20 2.99
C LEU A 13 -6.85 -3.97 2.18
N PRO A 14 -7.80 -3.14 2.64
CA PRO A 14 -8.12 -1.89 1.98
C PRO A 14 -6.91 -0.93 2.01
N LEU A 15 -6.48 -0.48 0.83
CA LEU A 15 -5.44 0.52 0.64
C LEU A 15 -5.94 1.57 -0.36
N ASP A 16 -6.25 2.76 0.13
CA ASP A 16 -6.54 3.90 -0.73
C ASP A 16 -5.22 4.55 -1.18
N GLN A 17 -4.89 4.40 -2.46
CA GLN A 17 -3.68 4.97 -3.06
C GLN A 17 -3.80 6.44 -3.44
N SER A 18 -4.98 7.06 -3.27
CA SER A 18 -5.17 8.47 -3.55
C SER A 18 -4.90 9.38 -2.34
N SER A 19 -4.61 8.81 -1.17
CA SER A 19 -4.39 9.57 0.06
C SER A 19 -3.25 9.00 0.93
N LEU A 20 -2.47 9.89 1.54
CA LEU A 20 -1.43 9.49 2.49
C LEU A 20 -2.02 8.98 3.81
N ALA A 21 -3.22 9.45 4.17
CA ALA A 21 -3.98 8.94 5.30
C ALA A 21 -4.40 7.48 5.08
N GLY A 22 -4.85 7.12 3.87
CA GLY A 22 -5.17 5.75 3.47
C GLY A 22 -3.98 4.81 3.61
N ALA A 23 -2.80 5.25 3.16
CA ALA A 23 -1.55 4.50 3.33
C ALA A 23 -1.23 4.20 4.81
N ARG A 24 -1.34 5.21 5.68
CA ARG A 24 -1.12 5.05 7.13
C ARG A 24 -2.13 4.10 7.77
N ALA A 25 -3.40 4.20 7.40
CA ALA A 25 -4.45 3.32 7.91
C ALA A 25 -4.22 1.86 7.50
N ALA A 26 -3.88 1.62 6.23
CA ALA A 26 -3.56 0.30 5.71
C ALA A 26 -2.32 -0.30 6.41
N ALA A 27 -1.26 0.49 6.55
CA ALA A 27 -0.05 0.05 7.25
C ALA A 27 -0.35 -0.33 8.70
N LYS A 28 -1.11 0.49 9.42
CA LYS A 28 -1.56 0.16 10.78
C LYS A 28 -2.35 -1.14 10.81
N SER A 29 -3.28 -1.33 9.88
CA SER A 29 -4.13 -2.51 9.83
C SER A 29 -3.33 -3.80 9.56
N VAL A 30 -2.36 -3.79 8.64
CA VAL A 30 -1.55 -4.99 8.37
C VAL A 30 -0.59 -5.30 9.52
N MET A 31 0.03 -4.28 10.13
CA MET A 31 0.97 -4.48 11.23
C MET A 31 0.32 -5.02 12.52
N HIS A 32 -1.00 -4.81 12.70
CA HIS A 32 -1.75 -5.34 13.85
C HIS A 32 -2.56 -6.59 13.48
N ASN A 33 -2.41 -7.12 12.27
CA ASN A 33 -3.10 -8.32 11.86
C ASN A 33 -2.30 -9.55 12.29
N ALA A 34 -2.81 -10.28 13.30
CA ALA A 34 -2.18 -11.50 13.81
C ALA A 34 -2.05 -12.62 12.74
N GLU A 35 -2.81 -12.54 11.65
CA GLU A 35 -2.70 -13.47 10.53
C GLU A 35 -1.55 -13.15 9.57
N VAL A 36 -0.88 -12.00 9.73
CA VAL A 36 0.27 -11.55 8.94
C VAL A 36 1.44 -11.22 9.87
N PRO A 37 2.09 -12.22 10.47
CA PRO A 37 3.16 -12.02 11.45
C PRO A 37 4.46 -11.45 10.85
N TYR A 38 4.71 -11.71 9.56
CA TYR A 38 5.88 -11.22 8.83
C TYR A 38 5.53 -10.97 7.36
N ILE A 39 6.32 -10.11 6.72
CA ILE A 39 6.20 -9.79 5.29
C ILE A 39 7.60 -9.95 4.68
N ASP A 40 7.81 -11.04 3.96
CA ASP A 40 9.09 -11.31 3.28
C ASP A 40 9.20 -10.53 1.95
N ILE A 41 8.06 -10.38 1.28
CA ILE A 41 7.99 -9.81 -0.06
C ILE A 41 6.90 -8.75 -0.08
N LEU A 42 7.27 -7.55 -0.53
CA LEU A 42 6.35 -6.45 -0.77
C LEU A 42 6.42 -6.06 -2.24
N VAL A 43 5.30 -6.21 -2.95
CA VAL A 43 5.19 -5.85 -4.36
C VAL A 43 4.38 -4.57 -4.52
N SER A 44 5.06 -3.46 -4.77
CA SER A 44 4.40 -2.19 -5.11
C SER A 44 4.09 -2.13 -6.60
N ASN A 45 3.05 -2.86 -7.03
CA ASN A 45 2.67 -2.94 -8.43
C ASN A 45 1.68 -1.84 -8.87
N ALA A 46 0.82 -1.39 -7.97
CA ALA A 46 -0.31 -0.56 -8.37
C ALA A 46 0.15 0.86 -8.75
N GLY A 47 -0.26 1.31 -9.93
CA GLY A 47 0.06 2.60 -10.48
C GLY A 47 -0.93 3.01 -11.56
N ILE A 48 -1.04 4.32 -11.79
CA ILE A 48 -1.88 4.91 -12.84
C ILE A 48 -1.02 5.62 -13.86
N SER A 49 -1.53 5.69 -15.08
CA SER A 49 -1.09 6.62 -16.10
C SER A 49 -2.32 7.36 -16.62
N ARG A 50 -2.25 8.69 -16.67
CA ARG A 50 -3.24 9.53 -17.34
C ARG A 50 -2.56 10.23 -18.51
N SER A 51 -3.29 10.27 -19.62
CA SER A 51 -2.91 10.98 -20.84
C SER A 51 -3.35 12.45 -20.82
N GLU A 52 -4.14 12.85 -19.84
CA GLU A 52 -4.69 14.20 -19.74
C GLU A 52 -3.63 15.21 -19.30
N MET A 53 -3.52 16.35 -19.99
CA MET A 53 -2.58 17.43 -19.65
C MET A 53 -2.93 18.20 -18.37
N ASN A 54 -4.14 17.98 -17.82
CA ASN A 54 -4.60 18.69 -16.63
C ASN A 54 -4.15 17.97 -15.35
N VAL A 55 -3.34 18.67 -14.56
CA VAL A 55 -2.90 18.27 -13.23
C VAL A 55 -4.13 18.11 -12.33
N LYS A 56 -4.36 16.89 -11.83
CA LYS A 56 -5.36 16.63 -10.81
C LYS A 56 -4.67 16.54 -9.46
N LEU A 57 -5.15 17.32 -8.50
CA LEU A 57 -4.66 17.26 -7.12
C LEU A 57 -5.45 16.25 -6.30
N CYS A 58 -4.76 15.52 -5.44
CA CYS A 58 -5.37 14.74 -4.37
C CYS A 58 -5.81 15.65 -3.20
N PRO A 59 -6.58 15.13 -2.23
CA PRO A 59 -6.95 15.90 -1.03
C PRO A 59 -5.77 16.46 -0.24
N ASP A 60 -4.60 15.81 -0.33
CA ASP A 60 -3.35 16.24 0.33
C ASP A 60 -2.61 17.35 -0.45
N GLY A 61 -3.14 17.83 -1.58
CA GLY A 61 -2.59 18.94 -2.37
C GLY A 61 -1.48 18.56 -3.35
N PHE A 62 -1.19 17.27 -3.52
CA PHE A 62 -0.19 16.75 -4.46
C PHE A 62 -0.80 16.27 -5.77
N GLU A 63 -0.01 16.24 -6.82
CA GLU A 63 -0.43 15.66 -8.11
C GLU A 63 -0.74 14.16 -7.98
N THR A 64 -1.85 13.73 -8.58
CA THR A 64 -2.44 12.40 -8.36
C THR A 64 -1.54 11.24 -8.79
N HIS A 65 -0.85 11.33 -9.93
CA HIS A 65 0.07 10.27 -10.37
C HIS A 65 1.25 10.16 -9.41
N PHE A 66 1.78 11.29 -8.98
CA PHE A 66 2.87 11.32 -8.03
C PHE A 66 2.45 10.71 -6.69
N VAL A 67 1.21 10.98 -6.25
CA VAL A 67 0.65 10.37 -5.04
C VAL A 67 0.51 8.86 -5.19
N VAL A 68 -0.17 8.40 -6.23
CA VAL A 68 -0.50 6.99 -6.44
C VAL A 68 0.74 6.15 -6.72
N ASN A 69 1.63 6.63 -7.60
CA ASN A 69 2.75 5.85 -8.10
C ASN A 69 4.00 5.97 -7.22
N ASN A 70 4.14 7.05 -6.44
CA ASN A 70 5.36 7.31 -5.67
C ASN A 70 5.08 7.53 -4.18
N LEU A 71 4.31 8.56 -3.81
CA LEU A 71 4.22 8.96 -2.39
C LEU A 71 3.55 7.92 -1.50
N VAL A 72 2.41 7.35 -1.94
CA VAL A 72 1.73 6.30 -1.17
C VAL A 72 2.59 5.04 -1.07
N PRO A 73 3.13 4.47 -2.17
CA PRO A 73 4.07 3.37 -2.09
C PRO A 73 5.24 3.63 -1.15
N PHE A 74 5.92 4.77 -1.32
CA PHE A 74 7.07 5.14 -0.50
C PHE A 74 6.72 5.18 0.98
N LEU A 75 5.62 5.85 1.34
CA LEU A 75 5.17 5.96 2.71
C LEU A 75 4.77 4.59 3.29
N PHE A 76 3.96 3.82 2.57
CA PHE A 76 3.49 2.51 3.03
C PHE A 76 4.65 1.53 3.26
N ILE A 77 5.56 1.44 2.29
CA ILE A 77 6.77 0.60 2.39
C ILE A 77 7.57 0.98 3.63
N ASN A 78 7.85 2.27 3.85
CA ASN A 78 8.64 2.71 5.01
C ASN A 78 7.94 2.41 6.35
N LEU A 79 6.62 2.55 6.43
CA LEU A 79 5.86 2.24 7.64
C LEU A 79 5.91 0.75 7.99
N VAL A 80 5.77 -0.10 6.96
CA VAL A 80 5.78 -1.56 7.14
C VAL A 80 7.19 -2.07 7.40
N LEU A 81 8.21 -1.57 6.69
CA LEU A 81 9.61 -1.99 6.83
C LEU A 81 10.28 -1.53 8.13
N ARG A 82 9.96 -0.32 8.63
CA ARG A 82 10.53 0.18 9.90
C ARG A 82 10.18 -0.70 11.09
N ASN A 83 9.12 -1.49 11.00
CA ASN A 83 8.72 -2.43 12.05
C ASN A 83 9.33 -3.83 11.88
N THR A 84 9.88 -4.17 10.71
CA THR A 84 10.43 -5.51 10.41
C THR A 84 11.96 -5.55 10.37
N ILE A 85 12.64 -4.47 9.98
CA ILE A 85 14.11 -4.43 9.85
C ILE A 85 14.84 -4.14 11.17
N LEU A 86 14.16 -3.55 12.18
CA LEU A 86 14.74 -3.28 13.50
C LEU A 86 14.52 -4.41 14.52
N ALA A 87 13.97 -5.56 14.09
CA ALA A 87 13.67 -6.71 14.95
C ALA A 87 14.74 -7.82 14.89
N SER A 88 16.01 -7.46 14.64
CA SER A 88 17.17 -8.36 14.63
C SER A 88 18.18 -8.00 15.70
#